data_AF-A0A7X6Q9L8-F1
#
_entry.id   AF-A0A7X6Q9L8-F1
#
_cell.length_a   1.000
_cell.length_b   1.000
_cell.length_c   1.000
_cell.angle_alpha   90.00
_cell.angle_beta   90.00
_cell.angle_gamma   90.00
#
_symmetry.space_group_name_H-M   'P 1'
#
loop_
_entity.id
_entity.type
_entity.pdbx_description
1 polymer ?
#
loop_
_entity_poly.entity_id
_entity_poly.type
_entity_poly.pdbx_seq_one_letter_code
_entity_poly.pdbx_strand_id
1 'polypeptide(L)'
;QQVTAFTATASPKIIGRLTEVLFLGANFHLVRGNPDRPNISYRVYPTLSKLTTISLLLANALPLPALLFCATRRRCELFAQRVKELIPTLDVAFYHAGMEKRERQEREKWFFQQETALLFSTSAYGLGVDKSNIRSVVHVDLSPDIESYLQESGRAGRDGQKAEAIILLEYGEKSSPLVEACRQTERCRREALLALMEFESESCSACDVCDGNLITTPLGLRELLRLLKRYPLCYTLSEAAQLLGGRGGGPLLKGNPFYALLRGWPEGEVYGALKRLIDLGEIKMTRVFPRKGLLYPRWRPLGGQPAPP
;
A
#
# COMPACT_ATOMS: atom_id res chain seq x y z
N GLN A 1 -20.56 12.01 -39.76
CA GLN A 1 -19.67 10.93 -39.24
C GLN A 1 -20.21 10.50 -37.89
N GLN A 2 -20.24 9.20 -37.62
CA GLN A 2 -20.60 8.65 -36.31
C GLN A 2 -19.31 8.35 -35.55
N VAL A 3 -19.18 8.85 -34.32
CA VAL A 3 -18.02 8.64 -33.46
C VAL A 3 -18.43 7.73 -32.31
N THR A 4 -17.68 6.65 -32.09
CA THR A 4 -17.86 5.73 -30.97
C THR A 4 -16.57 5.66 -30.17
N ALA A 5 -16.67 5.80 -28.84
CA ALA A 5 -15.53 5.74 -27.92
C ALA A 5 -15.75 4.63 -26.88
N PHE A 6 -14.69 3.88 -26.57
CA PHE A 6 -14.72 2.76 -25.62
C PHE A 6 -13.62 2.92 -24.58
N THR A 7 -13.93 2.69 -23.32
CA THR A 7 -12.97 2.69 -22.21
C THR A 7 -13.41 1.69 -21.14
N ALA A 8 -12.44 1.11 -20.44
CA ALA A 8 -12.70 0.18 -19.33
C ALA A 8 -13.14 0.91 -18.05
N THR A 9 -12.60 2.11 -17.81
CA THR A 9 -12.92 2.95 -16.66
C THR A 9 -13.19 4.37 -17.13
N ALA A 10 -14.31 4.95 -16.68
CA ALA A 10 -14.71 6.32 -17.00
C ALA A 10 -15.37 6.93 -15.77
N SER A 11 -14.61 7.74 -15.03
CA SER A 11 -15.18 8.58 -13.98
C SER A 11 -15.97 9.75 -14.59
N PRO A 12 -16.75 10.48 -13.78
CA PRO A 12 -17.47 11.67 -14.23
C PRO A 12 -16.53 12.71 -14.85
N LYS A 13 -15.32 12.84 -14.29
CA LYS A 13 -14.27 13.73 -14.81
C LYS A 13 -13.80 13.31 -16.21
N ILE A 14 -13.58 12.01 -16.44
CA ILE A 14 -13.19 11.49 -17.77
C ILE A 14 -14.33 11.69 -18.76
N ILE A 15 -15.57 11.40 -18.36
CA ILE A 15 -16.76 11.61 -19.21
C ILE A 15 -16.88 13.08 -19.63
N GLY A 16 -16.68 14.02 -18.70
CA GLY A 16 -16.64 15.45 -18.99
C GLY A 16 -15.60 15.80 -20.06
N ARG A 17 -14.35 15.29 -19.92
CA ARG A 17 -13.30 15.56 -20.92
C ARG A 17 -13.55 14.89 -22.27
N LEU A 18 -14.12 13.69 -22.31
CA LEU A 18 -14.52 13.05 -23.56
C LEU A 18 -15.59 13.88 -24.27
N THR A 19 -16.55 14.41 -23.53
CA THR A 19 -17.61 15.30 -24.05
C THR A 19 -17.01 16.52 -24.73
N GLU A 20 -16.06 17.18 -24.06
CA GLU A 20 -15.41 18.40 -24.58
C GLU A 20 -14.51 18.13 -25.80
N VAL A 21 -13.67 17.09 -25.73
CA VAL A 21 -12.58 16.89 -26.70
C VAL A 21 -13.00 16.04 -27.90
N LEU A 22 -13.73 14.96 -27.66
CA LEU A 22 -14.10 13.98 -28.68
C LEU A 22 -15.47 14.26 -29.28
N PHE A 23 -16.42 14.70 -28.46
CA PHE A 23 -17.80 14.97 -28.89
C PHE A 23 -18.09 16.46 -29.08
N LEU A 24 -17.12 17.35 -28.85
CA LEU A 24 -17.23 18.80 -29.06
C LEU A 24 -18.45 19.43 -28.37
N GLY A 25 -18.78 18.97 -27.16
CA GLY A 25 -19.94 19.41 -26.40
C GLY A 25 -21.28 18.81 -26.85
N ALA A 26 -21.29 17.94 -27.87
CA ALA A 26 -22.50 17.26 -28.30
C ALA A 26 -22.90 16.15 -27.32
N ASN A 27 -24.21 15.93 -27.21
CA ASN A 27 -24.75 14.79 -26.49
C ASN A 27 -24.37 13.48 -27.19
N PHE A 28 -24.07 12.45 -26.40
CA PHE A 28 -23.83 11.09 -26.88
C PHE A 28 -24.65 10.10 -26.06
N HIS A 29 -24.93 8.95 -26.66
CA HIS A 29 -25.55 7.85 -25.95
C HIS A 29 -24.51 7.17 -25.04
N LEU A 30 -24.64 7.39 -23.73
CA LEU A 30 -23.74 6.82 -22.73
C LEU A 30 -24.24 5.45 -22.29
N VAL A 31 -23.46 4.41 -22.60
CA VAL A 31 -23.67 3.05 -22.10
C VAL A 31 -22.58 2.77 -21.06
N ARG A 32 -22.98 2.50 -19.80
CA ARG A 32 -22.06 2.12 -18.71
C ARG A 32 -22.40 0.72 -18.22
N GLY A 33 -21.41 -0.15 -18.17
CA GLY A 33 -21.48 -1.38 -17.38
C GLY A 33 -21.15 -1.10 -15.92
N ASN A 34 -21.71 -1.87 -14.99
CA ASN A 34 -21.31 -1.82 -13.59
C ASN A 34 -19.87 -2.36 -13.46
N PRO A 35 -18.90 -1.57 -12.94
CA PRO A 35 -17.53 -2.04 -12.74
C PRO A 35 -17.37 -2.92 -11.49
N ASP A 36 -18.44 -3.15 -10.71
CA ASP A 36 -18.38 -4.01 -9.52
C ASP A 36 -17.91 -5.43 -9.87
N ARG A 37 -17.04 -5.96 -9.01
CA ARG A 37 -16.44 -7.28 -9.13
C ARG A 37 -16.67 -8.03 -7.82
N PRO A 38 -17.77 -8.80 -7.71
CA PRO A 38 -18.18 -9.40 -6.45
C PRO A 38 -17.18 -10.37 -5.85
N ASN A 39 -16.36 -10.99 -6.68
CA ASN A 39 -15.32 -11.92 -6.27
C ASN A 39 -14.06 -11.25 -5.66
N ILE A 40 -13.93 -9.91 -5.73
CA ILE A 40 -12.80 -9.17 -5.17
C ILE A 40 -13.14 -8.65 -3.77
N SER A 41 -12.34 -9.06 -2.78
CA SER A 41 -12.29 -8.47 -1.44
C SER A 41 -11.33 -7.29 -1.43
N TYR A 42 -11.75 -6.16 -0.86
CA TYR A 42 -10.93 -4.96 -0.72
C TYR A 42 -10.41 -4.83 0.72
N ARG A 43 -9.10 -4.63 0.88
CA ARG A 43 -8.45 -4.48 2.19
C ARG A 43 -7.45 -3.32 2.20
N VAL A 44 -7.34 -2.64 3.34
CA VAL A 44 -6.38 -1.56 3.56
C VAL A 44 -5.49 -1.89 4.76
N TYR A 45 -4.17 -1.83 4.57
CA TYR A 45 -3.19 -2.00 5.64
C TYR A 45 -2.41 -0.69 5.84
N PRO A 46 -2.69 0.06 6.92
CA PRO A 46 -1.86 1.18 7.33
C PRO A 46 -0.43 0.71 7.61
N THR A 47 0.57 1.43 7.14
CA THR A 47 1.96 0.97 7.23
C THR A 47 2.97 2.08 7.53
N LEU A 48 3.97 1.74 8.34
CA LEU A 48 5.20 2.53 8.53
C LEU A 48 6.37 1.96 7.71
N SER A 49 6.26 0.70 7.27
CA SER A 49 7.22 -0.01 6.44
C SER A 49 6.47 -0.94 5.50
N LYS A 50 6.42 -0.56 4.23
CA LYS A 50 5.83 -1.36 3.16
C LYS A 50 6.50 -2.73 3.04
N LEU A 51 7.83 -2.79 3.12
CA LEU A 51 8.58 -4.05 3.02
C LEU A 51 8.19 -5.02 4.14
N THR A 52 8.12 -4.53 5.39
CA THR A 52 7.71 -5.38 6.51
C THR A 52 6.25 -5.78 6.43
N THR A 53 5.38 -4.90 5.93
CA THR A 53 3.95 -5.23 5.76
C THR A 53 3.76 -6.28 4.68
N ILE A 54 4.47 -6.19 3.54
CA ILE A 54 4.48 -7.24 2.51
C ILE A 54 4.98 -8.57 3.09
N SER A 55 6.07 -8.53 3.87
CA SER A 55 6.63 -9.74 4.50
C SER A 55 5.63 -10.38 5.48
N LEU A 56 4.89 -9.56 6.23
CA LEU A 56 3.84 -10.03 7.12
C LEU A 56 2.66 -10.63 6.35
N LEU A 57 2.21 -9.99 5.27
CA LEU A 57 1.13 -10.52 4.43
C LEU A 57 1.52 -11.89 3.85
N LEU A 58 2.75 -12.03 3.34
CA LEU A 58 3.27 -13.30 2.84
C LEU A 58 3.35 -14.36 3.93
N ALA A 59 3.81 -14.00 5.13
CA ALA A 59 3.85 -14.91 6.28
C ALA A 59 2.45 -15.34 6.76
N ASN A 60 1.43 -14.51 6.54
CA ASN A 60 0.02 -14.80 6.85
C ASN A 60 -0.77 -15.29 5.63
N ALA A 61 -0.10 -16.05 4.74
CA ALA A 61 -0.72 -16.75 3.62
C ALA A 61 -1.45 -15.84 2.61
N LEU A 62 -0.83 -14.71 2.22
CA LEU A 62 -1.26 -13.92 1.07
C LEU A 62 -1.55 -14.84 -0.13
N PRO A 63 -2.77 -14.83 -0.71
CA PRO A 63 -3.11 -15.66 -1.85
C PRO A 63 -2.23 -15.36 -3.07
N LEU A 64 -1.66 -16.41 -3.68
CA LEU A 64 -0.77 -16.33 -4.85
C LEU A 64 -1.45 -16.97 -6.09
N PRO A 65 -1.09 -16.55 -7.32
CA PRO A 65 -0.07 -15.57 -7.67
C PRO A 65 -0.51 -14.13 -7.38
N ALA A 66 0.44 -13.27 -7.02
CA ALA A 66 0.17 -11.89 -6.66
C ALA A 66 0.90 -10.87 -7.55
N LEU A 67 0.19 -9.82 -7.92
CA LEU A 67 0.68 -8.68 -8.68
C LEU A 67 0.79 -7.46 -7.75
N LEU A 68 1.98 -6.87 -7.65
CA LEU A 68 2.27 -5.78 -6.73
C LEU A 68 2.58 -4.49 -7.50
N PHE A 69 1.70 -3.50 -7.41
CA PHE A 69 1.86 -2.22 -8.10
C PHE A 69 2.74 -1.25 -7.30
N CYS A 70 3.77 -0.74 -7.96
CA CYS A 70 4.68 0.29 -7.46
C CYS A 70 4.63 1.53 -8.36
N ALA A 71 4.82 2.71 -7.78
CA ALA A 71 4.71 3.98 -8.50
C ALA A 71 5.86 4.22 -9.49
N THR A 72 7.03 3.58 -9.28
CA THR A 72 8.22 3.82 -10.12
C THR A 72 8.97 2.53 -10.44
N ARG A 73 9.73 2.54 -11.55
CA ARG A 73 10.58 1.43 -12.01
C ARG A 73 11.56 0.99 -10.93
N ARG A 74 12.29 1.97 -10.37
CA ARG A 74 13.24 1.77 -9.27
C ARG A 74 12.59 1.10 -8.05
N ARG A 75 11.33 1.45 -7.72
CA ARG A 75 10.62 0.81 -6.61
C ARG A 75 10.24 -0.64 -6.93
N CYS A 76 9.83 -0.93 -8.16
CA CYS A 76 9.58 -2.31 -8.59
C CYS A 76 10.81 -3.19 -8.39
N GLU A 77 11.95 -2.76 -8.93
CA GLU A 77 13.23 -3.46 -8.80
C GLU A 77 13.65 -3.61 -7.33
N LEU A 78 13.59 -2.52 -6.57
CA LEU A 78 13.97 -2.51 -5.15
C LEU A 78 13.13 -3.49 -4.34
N PHE A 79 11.80 -3.45 -4.43
CA PHE A 79 10.97 -4.36 -3.63
C PHE A 79 11.09 -5.81 -4.08
N ALA A 80 11.18 -6.08 -5.38
CA ALA A 80 11.42 -7.42 -5.88
C ALA A 80 12.72 -8.00 -5.31
N GLN A 81 13.81 -7.22 -5.36
CA GLN A 81 15.09 -7.61 -4.78
C GLN A 81 14.98 -7.84 -3.27
N ARG A 82 14.40 -6.89 -2.52
CA ARG A 82 14.29 -6.99 -1.05
C ARG A 82 13.45 -8.17 -0.60
N VAL A 83 12.33 -8.44 -1.26
CA VAL A 83 11.49 -9.59 -0.92
C VAL A 83 12.21 -10.89 -1.27
N LYS A 84 12.94 -10.96 -2.39
CA LYS A 84 13.74 -12.13 -2.74
C LYS A 84 14.89 -12.38 -1.76
N GLU A 85 15.53 -11.32 -1.25
CA GLU A 85 16.56 -11.40 -0.20
C GLU A 85 15.98 -11.94 1.12
N LEU A 86 14.78 -11.48 1.51
CA LEU A 86 14.12 -11.90 2.75
C LEU A 86 13.52 -13.31 2.66
N ILE A 87 13.04 -13.71 1.49
CA ILE A 87 12.36 -14.99 1.26
C ILE A 87 12.94 -15.65 -0.02
N PRO A 88 14.15 -16.24 0.05
CA PRO A 88 14.84 -16.77 -1.14
C PRO A 88 14.08 -17.87 -1.88
N THR A 89 13.21 -18.60 -1.18
CA THR A 89 12.39 -19.69 -1.74
C THR A 89 11.21 -19.19 -2.58
N LEU A 90 10.85 -17.91 -2.50
CA LEU A 90 9.71 -17.36 -3.23
C LEU A 90 10.10 -16.95 -4.65
N ASP A 91 9.27 -17.29 -5.62
CA ASP A 91 9.42 -16.85 -6.99
C ASP A 91 9.00 -15.38 -7.12
N VAL A 92 9.97 -14.50 -7.36
CA VAL A 92 9.79 -13.05 -7.38
C VAL A 92 10.43 -12.48 -8.62
N ALA A 93 9.69 -11.62 -9.33
CA ALA A 93 10.19 -10.85 -10.46
C ALA A 93 9.69 -9.41 -10.41
N PHE A 94 10.24 -8.57 -11.29
CA PHE A 94 9.70 -7.26 -11.59
C PHE A 94 9.40 -7.10 -13.08
N TYR A 95 8.51 -6.16 -13.41
CA TYR A 95 8.15 -5.78 -14.76
C TYR A 95 7.96 -4.27 -14.85
N HIS A 96 8.56 -3.59 -15.82
CA HIS A 96 8.24 -2.20 -16.13
C HIS A 96 8.65 -1.82 -17.55
N ALA A 97 8.11 -0.72 -18.06
CA ALA A 97 8.35 -0.25 -19.43
C ALA A 97 9.83 0.07 -19.78
N GLY A 98 10.70 0.23 -18.77
CA GLY A 98 12.14 0.43 -18.97
C GLY A 98 12.95 -0.85 -19.28
N MET A 99 12.35 -2.03 -19.18
CA MET A 99 13.02 -3.30 -19.51
C MET A 99 13.06 -3.52 -21.02
N GLU A 100 14.02 -4.32 -21.50
CA GLU A 100 14.07 -4.68 -22.90
C GLU A 100 12.81 -5.43 -23.32
N LYS A 101 12.37 -5.25 -24.58
CA LYS A 101 11.15 -5.89 -25.08
C LYS A 101 11.17 -7.41 -24.91
N ARG A 102 12.34 -8.03 -25.17
CA ARG A 102 12.53 -9.47 -25.01
C ARG A 102 12.37 -9.90 -23.55
N GLU A 103 13.02 -9.21 -22.61
CA GLU A 103 12.89 -9.49 -21.18
C GLU A 103 11.44 -9.33 -20.71
N ARG A 104 10.72 -8.30 -21.18
CA ARG A 104 9.29 -8.13 -20.86
C ARG A 104 8.44 -9.31 -21.32
N GLN A 105 8.64 -9.79 -22.55
CA GLN A 105 7.93 -10.96 -23.07
C GLN A 105 8.27 -12.23 -22.28
N GLU A 106 9.53 -12.42 -21.90
CA GLU A 106 9.96 -13.54 -21.06
C GLU A 106 9.31 -13.47 -19.66
N ARG A 107 9.23 -12.27 -19.06
CA ARG A 107 8.55 -12.07 -17.76
C ARG A 107 7.04 -12.26 -17.83
N GLU A 108 6.40 -11.80 -18.89
CA GLU A 108 4.96 -12.01 -19.13
C GLU A 108 4.65 -13.50 -19.24
N LYS A 109 5.42 -14.23 -20.05
CA LYS A 109 5.28 -15.68 -20.21
C LYS A 109 5.55 -16.42 -18.89
N TRP A 110 6.62 -16.04 -18.18
CA TRP A 110 6.94 -16.62 -16.88
C TRP A 110 5.80 -16.43 -15.89
N PHE A 111 5.32 -15.20 -15.66
CA PHE A 111 4.27 -14.96 -14.68
C PHE A 111 2.93 -15.60 -15.09
N PHE A 112 2.64 -15.65 -16.39
CA PHE A 112 1.46 -16.33 -16.91
C PHE A 112 1.41 -17.80 -16.49
N GLN A 113 2.55 -18.49 -16.49
CA GLN A 113 2.68 -19.92 -16.13
C GLN A 113 2.78 -20.20 -14.63
N GLN A 114 3.06 -19.18 -13.82
CA GLN A 114 3.28 -19.34 -12.39
C GLN A 114 1.96 -19.38 -11.59
N GLU A 115 1.92 -20.27 -10.60
CA GLU A 115 0.79 -20.40 -9.65
C GLU A 115 1.14 -19.84 -8.27
N THR A 116 2.43 -19.70 -7.94
CA THR A 116 2.89 -19.29 -6.60
C THR A 116 3.92 -18.16 -6.63
N ALA A 117 3.83 -17.26 -7.61
CA ALA A 117 4.81 -16.19 -7.82
C ALA A 117 4.31 -14.79 -7.42
N LEU A 118 5.27 -13.89 -7.17
CA LEU A 118 5.09 -12.45 -7.05
C LEU A 118 5.65 -11.72 -8.26
N LEU A 119 4.88 -10.77 -8.78
CA LEU A 119 5.36 -9.84 -9.79
C LEU A 119 5.20 -8.40 -9.30
N PHE A 120 6.31 -7.69 -9.13
CA PHE A 120 6.30 -6.25 -8.87
C PHE A 120 6.23 -5.49 -10.20
N SER A 121 5.31 -4.55 -10.35
CA SER A 121 5.21 -3.80 -11.58
C SER A 121 4.73 -2.36 -11.41
N THR A 122 5.06 -1.51 -12.39
CA THR A 122 4.32 -0.27 -12.60
C THR A 122 3.00 -0.59 -13.33
N SER A 123 2.19 0.43 -13.61
CA SER A 123 0.98 0.30 -14.45
C SER A 123 1.23 -0.25 -15.87
N ALA A 124 2.50 -0.46 -16.25
CA ALA A 124 2.89 -1.07 -17.52
C ALA A 124 2.47 -2.54 -17.60
N TYR A 125 2.47 -3.28 -16.49
CA TYR A 125 1.95 -4.64 -16.48
C TYR A 125 0.42 -4.61 -16.46
N GLY A 126 -0.11 -4.50 -17.66
CA GLY A 126 -1.54 -4.50 -17.88
C GLY A 126 -2.23 -4.02 -19.13
N LEU A 127 -1.47 -3.42 -20.05
CA LEU A 127 -1.91 -3.18 -21.40
C LEU A 127 -1.71 -4.48 -22.19
N GLY A 128 -2.76 -5.31 -22.30
CA GLY A 128 -2.77 -6.50 -23.16
C GLY A 128 -2.37 -7.84 -22.54
N VAL A 129 -2.11 -7.90 -21.23
CA VAL A 129 -1.85 -9.16 -20.51
C VAL A 129 -3.10 -9.59 -19.75
N ASP A 130 -3.51 -10.85 -19.95
CA ASP A 130 -4.73 -11.43 -19.39
C ASP A 130 -4.47 -12.75 -18.67
N LYS A 131 -3.80 -12.69 -17.51
CA LYS A 131 -3.71 -13.83 -16.59
C LYS A 131 -4.98 -13.86 -15.73
N SER A 132 -5.83 -14.86 -15.94
CA SER A 132 -7.14 -14.90 -15.31
C SER A 132 -7.11 -15.25 -13.81
N ASN A 133 -6.08 -15.98 -13.39
CA ASN A 133 -5.97 -16.57 -12.06
C ASN A 133 -5.12 -15.77 -11.06
N ILE A 134 -4.97 -14.44 -11.21
CA ILE A 134 -4.31 -13.61 -10.18
C ILE A 134 -5.15 -13.61 -8.90
N ARG A 135 -4.57 -14.07 -7.78
CA ARG A 135 -5.28 -14.18 -6.50
C ARG A 135 -5.18 -12.93 -5.63
N SER A 136 -4.09 -12.18 -5.75
CA SER A 136 -3.94 -10.92 -5.03
C SER A 136 -3.39 -9.81 -5.93
N VAL A 137 -3.96 -8.61 -5.83
CA VAL A 137 -3.38 -7.38 -6.35
C VAL A 137 -3.05 -6.47 -5.17
N VAL A 138 -1.77 -6.12 -4.99
CA VAL A 138 -1.30 -5.29 -3.88
C VAL A 138 -0.79 -3.96 -4.42
N HIS A 139 -1.37 -2.86 -3.99
CA HIS A 139 -0.86 -1.52 -4.28
C HIS A 139 0.17 -1.18 -3.21
N VAL A 140 1.43 -1.48 -3.52
CA VAL A 140 2.59 -1.11 -2.68
C VAL A 140 2.69 0.40 -2.62
N ASP A 141 2.43 1.08 -3.73
CA ASP A 141 2.18 2.51 -3.77
C ASP A 141 0.76 2.77 -4.24
N LEU A 142 0.14 3.81 -3.69
CA LEU A 142 -1.21 4.19 -4.06
C LEU A 142 -1.26 4.60 -5.53
N SER A 143 -2.28 4.14 -6.25
CA SER A 143 -2.59 4.60 -7.60
C SER A 143 -2.87 6.11 -7.58
N PRO A 144 -2.61 6.83 -8.70
CA PRO A 144 -2.78 8.28 -8.75
C PRO A 144 -4.24 8.72 -8.56
N ASP A 145 -5.19 7.87 -8.95
CA ASP A 145 -6.62 8.12 -8.92
C ASP A 145 -7.42 6.81 -8.79
N ILE A 146 -8.73 6.94 -8.62
CA ILE A 146 -9.65 5.82 -8.40
C ILE A 146 -9.81 4.97 -9.67
N GLU A 147 -9.73 5.60 -10.85
CA GLU A 147 -9.85 4.95 -12.15
C GLU A 147 -8.70 3.98 -12.36
N SER A 148 -7.47 4.44 -12.10
CA SER A 148 -6.26 3.64 -12.15
C SER A 148 -6.35 2.50 -11.13
N TYR A 149 -6.75 2.80 -9.89
CA TYR A 149 -6.89 1.79 -8.85
C TYR A 149 -7.90 0.69 -9.20
N LEU A 150 -9.09 1.04 -9.69
CA LEU A 150 -10.12 0.05 -10.06
C LEU A 150 -9.70 -0.77 -11.29
N GLN A 151 -9.01 -0.15 -12.24
CA GLN A 151 -8.47 -0.87 -13.39
C GLN A 151 -7.36 -1.86 -12.99
N GLU A 152 -6.47 -1.43 -12.09
CA GLU A 152 -5.35 -2.23 -11.58
C GLU A 152 -5.83 -3.37 -10.67
N SER A 153 -6.68 -3.07 -9.68
CA SER A 153 -7.29 -4.08 -8.79
C SER A 153 -8.20 -5.06 -9.53
N GLY A 154 -8.91 -4.62 -10.58
CA GLY A 154 -9.78 -5.47 -11.42
C GLY A 154 -9.05 -6.56 -12.21
N ARG A 155 -7.71 -6.62 -12.15
CA ARG A 155 -6.89 -7.73 -12.65
C ARG A 155 -6.98 -8.98 -11.78
N ALA A 156 -7.35 -8.84 -10.52
CA ALA A 156 -7.55 -9.96 -9.63
C ALA A 156 -8.79 -10.78 -10.07
N GLY A 157 -8.68 -12.11 -9.98
CA GLY A 157 -9.79 -13.05 -10.15
C GLY A 157 -10.65 -12.83 -11.39
N ARG A 158 -10.04 -12.74 -12.59
CA ARG A 158 -10.83 -12.67 -13.84
C ARG A 158 -11.49 -14.00 -14.19
N ASP A 159 -11.02 -15.10 -13.61
CA ASP A 159 -11.69 -16.40 -13.59
C ASP A 159 -12.96 -16.44 -12.69
N GLY A 160 -13.32 -15.32 -12.04
CA GLY A 160 -14.48 -15.21 -11.15
C GLY A 160 -14.26 -15.81 -9.76
N GLN A 161 -13.10 -16.42 -9.50
CA GLN A 161 -12.77 -16.96 -8.18
C GLN A 161 -12.42 -15.86 -7.19
N LYS A 162 -12.51 -16.17 -5.88
CA LYS A 162 -12.17 -15.22 -4.82
C LYS A 162 -10.76 -14.68 -5.01
N ALA A 163 -10.62 -13.37 -4.90
CA ALA A 163 -9.34 -12.68 -5.00
C ALA A 163 -9.32 -11.45 -4.07
N GLU A 164 -8.13 -10.95 -3.78
CA GLU A 164 -7.95 -9.80 -2.89
C GLU A 164 -7.32 -8.61 -3.62
N ALA A 165 -7.83 -7.42 -3.33
CA ALA A 165 -7.25 -6.13 -3.71
C ALA A 165 -6.83 -5.40 -2.44
N ILE A 166 -5.52 -5.26 -2.26
CA ILE A 166 -4.90 -4.75 -1.04
C ILE A 166 -4.25 -3.40 -1.33
N ILE A 167 -4.45 -2.42 -0.43
CA ILE A 167 -3.71 -1.15 -0.41
C ILE A 167 -2.78 -1.13 0.80
N LEU A 168 -1.50 -0.84 0.58
CA LEU A 168 -0.56 -0.49 1.64
C LEU A 168 -0.59 1.03 1.85
N LEU A 169 -1.43 1.50 2.77
CA LEU A 169 -1.62 2.92 2.99
C LEU A 169 -0.51 3.44 3.91
N GLU A 170 0.37 4.28 3.38
CA GLU A 170 1.46 4.84 4.16
C GLU A 170 0.91 5.70 5.32
N TYR A 171 1.51 5.56 6.50
CA TYR A 171 1.11 6.39 7.63
C TYR A 171 1.41 7.86 7.35
N GLY A 172 0.38 8.70 7.48
CA GLY A 172 0.44 10.11 7.10
C GLY A 172 0.37 10.36 5.59
N GLU A 173 -0.16 9.42 4.79
CA GLU A 173 -0.42 9.64 3.36
C GLU A 173 -1.25 10.92 3.15
N LYS A 174 -0.95 11.67 2.09
CA LYS A 174 -1.66 12.93 1.82
C LYS A 174 -3.12 12.67 1.48
N SER A 175 -4.01 13.55 1.93
CA SER A 175 -5.44 13.42 1.64
C SER A 175 -5.71 13.50 0.14
N SER A 176 -6.55 12.58 -0.34
CA SER A 176 -7.12 12.51 -1.68
C SER A 176 -8.45 11.74 -1.57
N PRO A 177 -9.36 11.82 -2.55
CA PRO A 177 -10.63 11.07 -2.48
C PRO A 177 -10.43 9.57 -2.23
N LEU A 178 -9.42 8.96 -2.86
CA LEU A 178 -9.07 7.55 -2.65
C LEU A 178 -8.53 7.31 -1.23
N VAL A 179 -7.67 8.18 -0.71
CA VAL A 179 -7.14 8.07 0.66
C VAL A 179 -8.25 8.21 1.70
N GLU A 180 -9.18 9.14 1.51
CA GLU A 180 -10.31 9.30 2.43
C GLU A 180 -11.24 8.07 2.40
N ALA A 181 -11.50 7.49 1.23
CA ALA A 181 -12.21 6.21 1.14
C ALA A 181 -11.48 5.07 1.86
N CYS A 182 -10.14 5.06 1.85
CA CYS A 182 -9.31 4.08 2.57
C CYS A 182 -9.27 4.32 4.10
N ARG A 183 -9.55 5.55 4.56
CA ARG A 183 -9.56 5.91 5.99
C ARG A 183 -10.88 5.66 6.67
N GLN A 184 -11.98 5.65 5.92
CA GLN A 184 -13.31 5.34 6.46
C GLN A 184 -13.30 3.97 7.14
N THR A 185 -13.83 3.89 8.36
CA THR A 185 -13.85 2.66 9.16
C THR A 185 -15.23 2.06 9.30
N GLU A 186 -16.27 2.82 8.98
CA GLU A 186 -17.68 2.43 9.18
C GLU A 186 -18.39 2.12 7.86
N ARG A 187 -17.82 2.55 6.73
CA ARG A 187 -18.37 2.32 5.40
C ARG A 187 -17.69 1.15 4.73
N CYS A 188 -18.46 0.31 4.05
CA CYS A 188 -17.94 -0.77 3.23
C CYS A 188 -16.91 -0.23 2.22
N ARG A 189 -15.74 -0.86 2.11
CA ARG A 189 -14.69 -0.46 1.16
C ARG A 189 -15.19 -0.41 -0.27
N ARG A 190 -15.93 -1.43 -0.67
CA ARG A 190 -16.45 -1.54 -2.03
C ARG A 190 -17.41 -0.41 -2.34
N GLU A 191 -18.36 -0.17 -1.44
CA GLU A 191 -19.34 0.91 -1.58
C GLU A 191 -18.62 2.27 -1.65
N ALA A 192 -17.65 2.51 -0.77
CA ALA A 192 -16.86 3.74 -0.77
C ALA A 192 -16.10 3.95 -2.10
N LEU A 193 -15.47 2.90 -2.62
CA LEU A 193 -14.70 2.94 -3.87
C LEU A 193 -15.60 3.13 -5.11
N LEU A 194 -16.74 2.43 -5.19
CA LEU A 194 -17.68 2.54 -6.31
C LEU A 194 -18.41 3.88 -6.30
N ALA A 195 -18.71 4.42 -5.13
CA ALA A 195 -19.33 5.74 -4.99
C ALA A 195 -18.44 6.86 -5.57
N LEU A 196 -17.10 6.73 -5.48
CA LEU A 196 -16.17 7.68 -6.12
C LEU A 196 -16.28 7.69 -7.66
N MET A 197 -16.88 6.65 -8.26
CA MET A 197 -17.10 6.51 -9.70
C MET A 197 -18.56 6.71 -10.12
N GLU A 198 -19.42 7.10 -9.18
CA GLU A 198 -20.88 7.19 -9.33
C GLU A 198 -21.53 5.84 -9.71
N PHE A 199 -21.07 4.76 -9.08
CA PHE A 199 -21.71 3.44 -9.16
C PHE A 199 -22.18 2.97 -7.80
N GLU A 200 -23.27 2.19 -7.80
CA GLU A 200 -23.74 1.46 -6.63
C GLU A 200 -23.05 0.10 -6.53
N SER A 201 -22.77 -0.34 -5.32
CA SER A 201 -22.28 -1.70 -5.06
C SER A 201 -23.44 -2.68 -4.99
N GLU A 202 -23.29 -3.89 -5.54
CA GLU A 202 -24.36 -4.91 -5.44
C GLU A 202 -24.38 -5.55 -4.05
N SER A 203 -23.26 -6.16 -3.64
CA SER A 203 -23.11 -6.76 -2.31
C SER A 203 -21.63 -6.98 -1.98
N CYS A 204 -21.22 -6.67 -0.75
CA CYS A 204 -19.83 -6.89 -0.35
C CYS A 204 -19.61 -8.36 0.05
N SER A 205 -18.62 -9.02 -0.57
CA SER A 205 -18.35 -10.44 -0.29
C SER A 205 -17.48 -10.67 0.94
N ALA A 206 -16.52 -9.77 1.26
CA ALA A 206 -15.69 -9.81 2.48
C ALA A 206 -14.62 -8.68 2.52
N CYS A 207 -14.99 -7.39 2.41
CA CYS A 207 -13.97 -6.34 2.65
C CYS A 207 -13.58 -6.27 4.13
N ASP A 208 -12.40 -5.70 4.43
CA ASP A 208 -11.86 -5.60 5.80
C ASP A 208 -12.79 -4.91 6.82
N VAL A 209 -13.62 -3.96 6.37
CA VAL A 209 -14.65 -3.31 7.20
C VAL A 209 -15.81 -4.26 7.46
N CYS A 210 -16.34 -4.91 6.42
CA CYS A 210 -17.53 -5.76 6.53
C CYS A 210 -17.25 -7.10 7.22
N ASP A 211 -16.03 -7.64 7.10
CA ASP A 211 -15.64 -8.92 7.72
C ASP A 211 -15.06 -8.75 9.14
N GLY A 212 -14.92 -7.51 9.63
CA GLY A 212 -14.41 -7.20 10.96
C GLY A 212 -12.89 -7.29 11.12
N ASN A 213 -12.13 -7.50 10.04
CA ASN A 213 -10.66 -7.57 10.06
C ASN A 213 -9.97 -6.22 9.80
N LEU A 214 -10.64 -5.11 10.13
CA LEU A 214 -10.13 -3.77 9.94
C LEU A 214 -8.87 -3.52 10.79
N ILE A 215 -7.80 -3.06 10.15
CA ILE A 215 -6.57 -2.62 10.81
C ILE A 215 -6.46 -1.10 10.68
N THR A 216 -6.46 -0.39 11.80
CA THR A 216 -6.37 1.08 11.83
C THR A 216 -4.99 1.59 12.27
N THR A 217 -4.23 0.76 12.98
CA THR A 217 -2.92 1.14 13.53
C THR A 217 -1.80 0.42 12.78
N PRO A 218 -0.84 1.14 12.18
CA PRO A 218 0.32 0.52 11.56
C PRO A 218 1.12 -0.34 12.54
N LEU A 219 1.63 -1.48 12.05
CA LEU A 219 2.54 -2.32 12.81
C LEU A 219 3.76 -1.50 13.29
N GLY A 220 4.16 -1.70 14.55
CA GLY A 220 5.31 -1.04 15.15
C GLY A 220 5.04 0.36 15.70
N LEU A 221 3.96 1.04 15.32
CA LEU A 221 3.69 2.42 15.75
C LEU A 221 3.63 2.53 17.29
N ARG A 222 2.95 1.59 17.94
CA ARG A 222 2.80 1.57 19.40
C ARG A 222 4.15 1.39 20.09
N GLU A 223 4.99 0.48 19.60
CA GLU A 223 6.31 0.17 20.15
C GLU A 223 7.23 1.38 20.05
N LEU A 224 7.27 2.03 18.87
CA LEU A 224 8.05 3.24 18.61
C LEU A 224 7.66 4.38 19.56
N LEU A 225 6.35 4.67 19.69
CA LEU A 225 5.87 5.74 20.55
C LEU A 225 6.07 5.43 22.03
N ARG A 226 5.91 4.17 22.46
CA ARG A 226 6.16 3.76 23.85
C ARG A 226 7.61 3.90 24.26
N LEU A 227 8.56 3.57 23.37
CA LEU A 227 10.00 3.75 23.63
C LEU A 227 10.28 5.21 23.96
N LEU A 228 9.83 6.12 23.10
CA LEU A 228 10.13 7.54 23.22
C LEU A 228 9.37 8.22 24.37
N LYS A 229 8.18 7.73 24.71
CA LYS A 229 7.46 8.15 25.92
C LYS A 229 8.17 7.73 27.21
N ARG A 230 8.78 6.53 27.23
CA ARG A 230 9.47 6.00 28.42
C ARG A 230 10.88 6.57 28.59
N TYR A 231 11.58 6.79 27.48
CA TYR A 231 12.98 7.23 27.45
C TYR A 231 13.16 8.48 26.57
N PRO A 232 12.55 9.61 26.95
CA PRO A 232 12.69 10.85 26.19
C PRO A 232 14.13 11.36 26.26
N LEU A 233 14.66 11.81 25.13
CA LEU A 233 16.02 12.33 24.99
C LEU A 233 17.12 11.32 25.38
N CYS A 234 16.88 10.02 25.21
CA CYS A 234 17.86 8.97 25.53
C CYS A 234 18.51 8.35 24.30
N TYR A 235 17.82 8.35 23.15
CA TYR A 235 18.27 7.65 21.94
C TYR A 235 18.29 8.58 20.75
N THR A 236 19.34 8.49 19.94
CA THR A 236 19.33 8.95 18.55
C THR A 236 18.46 8.02 17.70
N LEU A 237 18.23 8.41 16.44
CA LEU A 237 17.47 7.61 15.49
C LEU A 237 18.11 6.23 15.25
N SER A 238 19.43 6.19 15.04
CA SER A 238 20.17 4.94 14.82
C SER A 238 20.16 4.04 16.06
N GLU A 239 20.37 4.60 17.25
CA GLU A 239 20.36 3.81 18.50
C GLU A 239 18.98 3.23 18.80
N ALA A 240 17.92 4.01 18.57
CA ALA A 240 16.55 3.52 18.71
C ALA A 240 16.26 2.38 17.72
N ALA A 241 16.69 2.53 16.46
CA ALA A 241 16.53 1.49 15.44
C ALA A 241 17.27 0.19 15.80
N GLN A 242 18.51 0.29 16.31
CA GLN A 242 19.30 -0.87 16.76
C GLN A 242 18.68 -1.56 17.96
N LEU A 243 18.26 -0.78 18.97
CA LEU A 243 17.58 -1.29 20.17
C LEU A 243 16.34 -2.09 19.78
N LEU A 244 15.45 -1.48 19.00
CA LEU A 244 14.18 -2.10 18.61
C LEU A 244 14.36 -3.27 17.65
N GLY A 245 15.32 -3.18 16.73
CA GLY A 245 15.68 -4.27 15.82
C GLY A 245 16.44 -5.42 16.51
N GLY A 246 16.91 -5.22 17.75
CA GLY A 246 17.63 -6.24 18.50
C GLY A 246 19.03 -6.52 17.97
N ARG A 247 19.70 -5.53 17.37
CA ARG A 247 21.07 -5.66 16.86
C ARG A 247 22.07 -5.03 17.83
N GLY A 248 23.20 -5.70 18.02
CA GLY A 248 24.29 -5.23 18.89
C GLY A 248 23.92 -5.13 20.38
N GLY A 249 24.77 -4.43 21.14
CA GLY A 249 24.55 -4.11 22.55
C GLY A 249 25.19 -5.05 23.56
N GLY A 250 25.81 -4.47 24.59
CA GLY A 250 26.24 -5.19 25.80
C GLY A 250 25.06 -5.62 26.67
N PRO A 251 25.30 -6.31 27.80
CA PRO A 251 24.26 -6.88 28.66
C PRO A 251 23.17 -5.89 29.09
N LEU A 252 23.54 -4.62 29.35
CA LEU A 252 22.61 -3.56 29.73
C LEU A 252 21.60 -3.21 28.63
N LEU A 253 22.02 -3.21 27.35
CA LEU A 253 21.12 -2.93 26.23
C LEU A 253 20.12 -4.08 26.06
N LYS A 254 20.58 -5.32 26.24
CA LYS A 254 19.75 -6.54 26.16
C LYS A 254 18.74 -6.64 27.30
N GLY A 255 19.03 -6.04 28.46
CA GLY A 255 18.09 -5.94 29.58
C GLY A 255 17.02 -4.86 29.41
N ASN A 256 17.07 -4.05 28.34
CA ASN A 256 16.06 -3.03 28.08
C ASN A 256 14.75 -3.68 27.60
N PRO A 257 13.57 -3.31 28.15
CA PRO A 257 12.29 -3.92 27.79
C PRO A 257 11.85 -3.67 26.34
N PHE A 258 12.51 -2.76 25.62
CA PHE A 258 12.25 -2.48 24.21
C PHE A 258 13.24 -3.19 23.26
N TYR A 259 14.21 -3.93 23.80
CA TYR A 259 15.18 -4.64 22.99
C TYR A 259 14.50 -5.71 22.13
N ALA A 260 14.75 -5.66 20.82
CA ALA A 260 14.24 -6.63 19.85
C ALA A 260 12.71 -6.70 19.71
N LEU A 261 11.94 -5.70 20.16
CA LEU A 261 10.47 -5.67 19.94
C LEU A 261 10.08 -5.66 18.45
N LEU A 262 10.97 -5.19 17.58
CA LEU A 262 10.81 -5.19 16.12
C LEU A 262 11.84 -6.11 15.45
N ARG A 263 12.21 -7.24 16.07
CA ARG A 263 13.23 -8.18 15.55
C ARG A 263 13.01 -8.63 14.09
N GLY A 264 11.75 -8.69 13.64
CA GLY A 264 11.40 -9.03 12.25
C GLY A 264 11.57 -7.90 11.23
N TRP A 265 11.90 -6.70 11.68
CA TRP A 265 12.09 -5.54 10.81
C TRP A 265 13.58 -5.37 10.49
N PRO A 266 13.97 -5.21 9.22
CA PRO A 266 15.31 -4.74 8.89
C PRO A 266 15.59 -3.41 9.60
N GLU A 267 16.81 -3.21 10.11
CA GLU A 267 17.18 -1.99 10.87
C GLU A 267 16.88 -0.71 10.08
N GLY A 268 17.13 -0.73 8.77
CA GLY A 268 16.81 0.38 7.87
C GLY A 268 15.31 0.70 7.77
N GLU A 269 14.43 -0.29 7.93
CA GLU A 269 12.97 -0.10 7.96
C GLU A 269 12.53 0.51 9.29
N VAL A 270 13.13 0.11 10.42
CA VAL A 270 12.89 0.74 11.73
C VAL A 270 13.37 2.20 11.72
N TYR A 271 14.56 2.44 11.17
CA TYR A 271 15.08 3.79 10.94
C TYR A 271 14.12 4.63 10.10
N GLY A 272 13.65 4.08 8.98
CA GLY A 272 12.70 4.75 8.07
C GLY A 272 11.39 5.10 8.77
N ALA A 273 10.84 4.17 9.56
CA ALA A 273 9.63 4.39 10.35
C ALA A 273 9.80 5.53 11.38
N LEU A 274 10.91 5.54 12.13
CA LEU A 274 11.22 6.64 13.06
C LEU A 274 11.35 7.97 12.32
N LYS A 275 12.05 8.01 11.20
CA LYS A 275 12.21 9.23 10.38
C LYS A 275 10.85 9.74 9.91
N ARG A 276 9.97 8.85 9.46
CA ARG A 276 8.60 9.20 9.06
C ARG A 276 7.82 9.83 10.21
N LEU A 277 7.91 9.29 11.43
CA LEU A 277 7.25 9.89 12.60
C LEU A 277 7.80 11.29 12.93
N ILE A 278 9.08 11.56 12.67
CA ILE A 278 9.67 12.90 12.79
C ILE A 278 9.08 13.83 11.72
N ASP A 279 9.03 13.37 10.46
CA ASP A 279 8.54 14.16 9.33
C ASP A 279 7.06 14.53 9.48
N LEU A 280 6.25 13.64 10.10
CA LEU A 280 4.85 13.89 10.47
C LEU A 280 4.69 14.73 11.75
N GLY A 281 5.78 14.97 12.48
CA GLY A 281 5.75 15.70 13.74
C GLY A 281 5.15 14.94 14.92
N GLU A 282 4.93 13.63 14.80
CA GLU A 282 4.47 12.75 15.88
C GLU A 282 5.53 12.59 16.97
N ILE A 283 6.80 12.60 16.57
CA ILE A 283 7.96 12.68 17.45
C ILE A 283 8.88 13.82 17.03
N LYS A 284 9.79 14.22 17.92
CA LYS A 284 10.72 15.32 17.66
C LYS A 284 12.15 14.88 17.90
N MET A 285 13.07 15.54 17.21
CA MET A 285 14.52 15.38 17.39
C MET A 285 15.10 16.72 17.82
N THR A 286 15.88 16.73 18.91
CA THR A 286 16.47 17.99 19.39
C THR A 286 17.61 18.45 18.48
N ARG A 287 17.72 19.76 18.31
CA ARG A 287 18.76 20.42 17.50
C ARG A 287 19.83 21.10 18.35
N VAL A 288 19.72 21.04 19.69
CA VAL A 288 20.52 21.83 20.65
C VAL A 288 21.51 20.93 21.41
N PHE A 289 22.75 21.40 21.56
CA PHE A 289 23.80 20.75 22.36
C PHE A 289 23.50 20.85 23.87
N PRO A 290 23.82 19.84 24.71
CA PRO A 290 24.54 18.59 24.43
C PRO A 290 23.67 17.46 23.89
N ARG A 291 22.35 17.67 23.76
CA ARG A 291 21.40 16.58 23.44
C ARG A 291 21.16 16.40 21.93
N LYS A 292 21.83 17.14 21.07
CA LYS A 292 21.58 17.20 19.61
C LYS A 292 21.44 15.80 19.01
N GLY A 293 20.35 15.56 18.29
CA GLY A 293 20.05 14.28 17.65
C GLY A 293 19.21 13.31 18.49
N LEU A 294 18.99 13.57 19.77
CA LEU A 294 18.17 12.72 20.63
C LEU A 294 16.67 12.92 20.37
N LEU A 295 15.94 11.80 20.37
CA LEU A 295 14.51 11.73 20.09
C LEU A 295 13.67 11.94 21.35
N TYR A 296 12.50 12.55 21.21
CA TYR A 296 11.55 12.75 22.29
C TYR A 296 10.10 12.82 21.74
N PRO A 297 9.08 12.52 22.56
CA PRO A 297 7.70 12.49 22.09
C PRO A 297 7.21 13.91 21.81
N ARG A 298 6.18 14.06 20.97
CA ARG A 298 5.43 15.32 20.91
C ARG A 298 4.73 15.52 22.27
N TRP A 299 5.21 16.48 23.04
CA TRP A 299 4.52 16.93 24.25
C TRP A 299 3.24 17.64 23.80
N ARG A 300 2.07 17.04 24.06
CA ARG A 300 0.82 17.82 24.02
C ARG A 300 0.89 18.79 25.19
N PRO A 301 0.67 20.11 24.99
CA PRO A 301 0.50 21.00 26.12
C PRO A 301 -0.65 20.48 26.99
N LEU A 302 -0.44 20.46 28.31
CA LEU A 302 -1.51 20.20 29.28
C LEU A 302 -2.65 21.19 28.97
N GLY A 303 -3.77 20.69 28.42
CA GLY A 303 -4.95 21.50 28.06
C GLY A 303 -5.30 21.61 26.57
N GLY A 304 -4.52 21.03 25.65
CA GLY A 304 -4.90 21.02 24.22
C GLY A 304 -5.99 19.98 23.90
N GLN A 305 -7.10 20.41 23.29
CA GLN A 305 -8.17 19.53 22.82
C GLN A 305 -7.61 18.37 21.98
N PRO A 306 -8.20 17.16 22.09
CA PRO A 306 -7.79 16.05 21.24
C PRO A 306 -7.94 16.42 19.76
N ALA A 307 -6.98 16.00 18.94
CA ALA A 307 -7.14 16.08 17.49
C ALA A 307 -8.47 15.38 17.11
N PRO A 308 -9.25 15.96 16.19
CA PRO A 308 -10.52 15.37 15.79
C PRO A 308 -10.29 13.95 15.25
N PRO A 309 -11.28 13.06 15.44
CA PRO A 309 -11.19 11.64 15.09
C PRO A 309 -10.79 11.41 13.62
#